data_AF-A0A918JDV3-F1
#
_entry.id   AF-A0A918JDV3-F1
#
_cell.length_a   1.000
_cell.length_b   1.000
_cell.length_c   1.000
_cell.angle_alpha   90.00
_cell.angle_beta   90.00
_cell.angle_gamma   90.00
#
_symmetry.space_group_name_H-M   'P 1'
#
loop_
_entity.id
_entity.type
_entity.pdbx_description
1 polymer ?
#
loop_
_entity_poly.entity_id
_entity_poly.type
_entity_poly.pdbx_seq_one_letter_code
_entity_poly.pdbx_strand_id
1 'polypeptide(L)'
;MSNFYDELKNAKRQTPRVEDSKEDEFRDAMAGVTPLKQDKINVTARQRLKDKQRNATQVSQHIQDARQQQASFTFSDMYQTTLPSEGPVRYCRQDEPAHSLKRLRRGDYYPELMLDLHGLTRESAKQELTALIHGAQKQMIDCVSVMHGFGQGVLRQALPHYLVQHPNVRAFHQAPKEYGGKAALLVLLDTETPK
;
A
#
# COMPACT_ATOMS: atom_id res chain seq x y z
N MET A 1 9.69 53.35 -11.91
CA MET A 1 9.79 51.88 -11.69
C MET A 1 9.21 51.06 -12.87
N SER A 2 8.95 51.62 -14.06
CA SER A 2 8.44 50.85 -15.22
C SER A 2 9.50 50.43 -16.24
N ASN A 3 10.70 51.02 -16.24
CA ASN A 3 11.66 50.82 -17.33
C ASN A 3 12.57 49.59 -17.19
N PHE A 4 12.48 48.83 -16.09
CA PHE A 4 13.32 47.63 -15.89
C PHE A 4 12.68 46.36 -16.47
N TYR A 5 11.34 46.28 -16.51
CA TYR A 5 10.62 45.10 -17.00
C TYR A 5 10.55 45.01 -18.53
N ASP A 6 10.66 46.13 -19.24
CA ASP A 6 10.69 46.15 -20.70
C ASP A 6 12.06 45.76 -21.27
N GLU A 7 13.14 45.97 -20.51
CA GLU A 7 14.51 45.60 -20.88
C GLU A 7 14.72 44.08 -20.85
N LEU A 8 14.07 43.37 -19.92
CA LEU A 8 14.12 41.91 -19.81
C LEU A 8 13.32 41.18 -20.91
N LYS A 9 12.38 41.85 -21.58
CA LYS A 9 11.59 41.25 -22.67
C LYS A 9 12.32 41.23 -24.02
N ASN A 10 13.35 42.06 -24.20
CA ASN A 10 14.08 42.18 -25.47
C ASN A 10 15.42 41.43 -25.53
N ALA A 11 15.76 40.66 -24.49
CA ALA A 11 16.92 39.76 -24.49
C ALA A 11 16.64 38.54 -25.39
N LYS A 12 16.76 38.72 -26.71
CA LYS A 12 16.87 37.61 -27.67
C LYS A 12 18.04 36.73 -27.22
N ARG A 13 17.78 35.46 -26.92
CA ARG A 13 18.82 34.43 -26.75
C ARG A 13 19.64 34.37 -28.04
N GLN A 14 20.81 34.98 -28.04
CA GLN A 14 21.82 34.68 -29.05
C GLN A 14 22.34 33.27 -28.73
N THR A 15 21.90 32.30 -29.52
CA THR A 15 22.56 31.00 -29.57
C THR A 15 23.95 31.20 -30.17
N PRO A 16 25.04 30.73 -29.54
CA PRO A 16 26.36 30.79 -30.15
C PRO A 16 26.32 30.02 -31.48
N ARG A 17 26.79 30.66 -32.55
CA ARG A 17 26.93 30.05 -33.87
C ARG A 17 28.03 28.99 -33.78
N VAL A 18 27.65 27.72 -33.72
CA VAL A 18 28.58 26.60 -33.79
C VAL A 18 29.14 26.57 -35.22
N GLU A 19 30.46 26.49 -35.36
CA GLU A 19 31.12 26.38 -36.66
C GLU A 19 30.68 25.09 -37.38
N ASP A 20 30.27 25.24 -38.64
CA ASP A 20 29.57 24.27 -39.50
C ASP A 20 30.28 22.90 -39.68
N SER A 21 31.54 22.74 -39.25
CA SER A 21 32.38 21.58 -39.61
C SER A 21 31.92 20.23 -39.02
N LYS A 22 31.23 20.21 -37.88
CA LYS A 22 30.78 18.94 -37.26
C LYS A 22 29.41 18.48 -37.74
N GLU A 23 28.59 19.41 -38.25
CA GLU A 23 27.27 19.07 -38.79
C GLU A 23 27.39 18.37 -40.15
N ASP A 24 28.41 18.75 -40.93
CA ASP A 24 28.69 18.14 -42.23
C ASP A 24 29.23 16.71 -42.10
N GLU A 25 30.15 16.45 -41.16
CA GLU A 25 30.63 15.08 -40.85
C GLU A 25 29.50 14.16 -40.38
N PHE A 26 28.57 14.69 -39.58
CA PHE A 26 27.41 13.92 -39.10
C PHE A 26 26.42 13.60 -40.23
N ARG A 27 26.22 14.54 -41.17
CA ARG A 27 25.35 14.33 -42.34
C ARG A 27 25.90 13.25 -43.26
N ASP A 28 27.21 13.25 -43.50
CA ASP A 28 27.88 12.21 -44.28
C ASP A 28 27.81 10.84 -43.58
N ALA A 29 28.04 10.79 -42.26
CA ALA A 29 27.92 9.55 -41.49
C ALA A 29 26.48 8.98 -41.46
N MET A 30 25.47 9.84 -41.63
CA MET A 30 24.05 9.46 -41.66
C MET A 30 23.50 9.29 -43.09
N ALA A 31 24.34 9.40 -44.12
CA ALA A 31 23.94 9.19 -45.51
C ALA A 31 23.53 7.72 -45.74
N GLY A 32 22.23 7.48 -45.94
CA GLY A 32 21.65 6.15 -46.17
C GLY A 32 20.72 5.65 -45.06
N VAL A 33 20.56 6.39 -43.95
CA VAL A 33 19.61 6.03 -42.91
C VAL A 33 18.18 6.36 -43.38
N THR A 34 17.32 5.34 -43.43
CA THR A 34 15.89 5.55 -43.72
C THR A 34 15.16 5.93 -42.44
N PRO A 35 14.52 7.11 -42.37
CA PRO A 35 13.77 7.50 -41.18
C PRO A 35 12.67 6.48 -40.86
N LEU A 36 12.63 6.02 -39.61
CA LEU A 36 11.59 5.10 -39.16
C LEU A 36 10.23 5.79 -39.25
N LYS A 37 9.26 5.13 -39.89
CA LYS A 37 7.89 5.62 -39.99
C LYS A 37 7.28 5.71 -38.59
N GLN A 38 7.12 6.92 -38.08
CA GLN A 38 6.52 7.15 -36.77
C GLN A 38 5.01 6.95 -36.84
N ASP A 39 4.54 5.81 -36.35
CA ASP A 39 3.11 5.51 -36.18
C ASP A 39 2.59 6.11 -34.86
N LYS A 40 2.72 7.44 -34.74
CA LYS A 40 2.29 8.16 -33.54
C LYS A 40 0.81 8.47 -33.64
N ILE A 41 0.03 7.95 -32.70
CA ILE A 41 -1.37 8.29 -32.53
C ILE A 41 -1.46 9.79 -32.18
N ASN A 42 -2.03 10.60 -33.07
CA ASN A 42 -2.29 12.01 -32.82
C ASN A 42 -3.45 12.18 -31.84
N VAL A 43 -3.17 12.06 -30.55
CA VAL A 43 -4.13 12.41 -29.49
C VAL A 43 -4.43 13.90 -29.54
N THR A 44 -5.66 14.24 -29.92
CA THR A 44 -6.12 15.62 -29.97
C THR A 44 -6.03 16.28 -28.58
N ALA A 45 -5.83 17.60 -28.54
CA ALA A 45 -5.78 18.36 -27.28
C ALA A 45 -7.04 18.12 -26.42
N ARG A 46 -8.20 17.95 -27.06
CA ARG A 46 -9.49 17.66 -26.40
C ARG A 46 -9.51 16.28 -25.73
N GLN A 47 -8.87 15.29 -26.35
CA GLN A 47 -8.77 13.94 -25.79
C GLN A 47 -7.81 13.90 -24.60
N ARG A 48 -6.66 14.58 -24.69
CA ARG A 48 -5.71 14.76 -23.58
C ARG A 48 -6.35 15.42 -22.34
N LEU A 49 -7.18 16.46 -22.54
CA LEU A 49 -7.90 17.12 -21.45
C LEU A 49 -8.91 16.18 -20.79
N LYS A 50 -9.65 15.39 -21.58
CA LYS A 50 -10.63 14.43 -21.07
C LYS A 50 -9.96 13.31 -20.28
N ASP A 51 -8.82 12.80 -20.75
CA ASP A 51 -8.04 11.77 -20.03
C ASP A 51 -7.44 12.32 -18.74
N LYS A 52 -6.93 13.56 -18.75
CA LYS A 52 -6.45 14.24 -17.54
C LYS A 52 -7.56 14.43 -16.50
N GLN A 53 -8.76 14.82 -16.93
CA GLN A 53 -9.92 14.96 -16.04
C GLN A 53 -10.38 13.62 -15.47
N ARG A 54 -10.43 12.57 -16.29
CA ARG A 54 -10.77 11.21 -15.83
C ARG A 54 -9.78 10.70 -14.80
N ASN A 55 -8.49 10.84 -15.07
CA ASN A 55 -7.43 10.43 -14.15
C ASN A 55 -7.48 11.24 -12.85
N ALA A 56 -7.67 12.57 -12.93
CA ALA A 56 -7.81 13.40 -11.74
C ALA A 56 -9.01 12.98 -10.87
N THR A 57 -10.15 12.67 -11.50
CA THR A 57 -11.36 12.22 -10.79
C THR A 57 -11.14 10.87 -10.10
N GLN A 58 -10.52 9.91 -10.79
CA GLN A 58 -10.18 8.60 -10.24
C GLN A 58 -9.19 8.71 -9.07
N VAL A 59 -8.18 9.57 -9.18
CA VAL A 59 -7.22 9.83 -8.10
C VAL A 59 -7.92 10.46 -6.89
N SER A 60 -8.80 11.45 -7.10
CA SER A 60 -9.56 12.06 -6.02
C SER A 60 -10.50 11.07 -5.32
N GLN A 61 -11.16 10.18 -6.07
CA GLN A 61 -11.98 9.10 -5.51
C GLN A 61 -11.13 8.13 -4.69
N HIS A 62 -10.00 7.67 -5.21
CA HIS A 62 -9.07 6.80 -4.46
C HIS A 62 -8.56 7.44 -3.16
N ILE A 63 -8.27 8.74 -3.17
CA ILE A 63 -7.83 9.47 -1.97
C ILE A 63 -8.99 9.60 -0.96
N GLN A 64 -10.21 9.86 -1.44
CA GLN A 64 -11.39 9.92 -0.58
C GLN A 64 -11.69 8.56 0.07
N ASP A 65 -11.65 7.48 -0.72
CA ASP A 65 -11.87 6.12 -0.25
C ASP A 65 -10.81 5.71 0.78
N ALA A 66 -9.53 5.97 0.52
CA ALA A 66 -8.44 5.69 1.45
C ALA A 66 -8.59 6.49 2.76
N ARG A 67 -9.05 7.75 2.67
CA ARG A 67 -9.28 8.60 3.84
C ARG A 67 -10.48 8.12 4.66
N GLN A 68 -11.54 7.63 4.01
CA GLN A 68 -12.68 7.01 4.69
C GLN A 68 -12.28 5.71 5.39
N GLN A 69 -11.44 4.89 4.75
CA GLN A 69 -10.88 3.66 5.34
C GLN A 69 -10.02 3.94 6.57
N GLN A 70 -9.21 5.00 6.54
CA GLN A 70 -8.42 5.43 7.69
C GLN A 70 -9.29 6.05 8.79
N ALA A 71 -10.39 6.71 8.43
CA ALA A 71 -11.31 7.31 9.38
C ALA A 71 -12.19 6.28 10.11
N SER A 72 -12.43 5.10 9.53
CA SER A 72 -13.35 4.12 10.13
C SER A 72 -12.80 3.46 11.40
N PHE A 73 -11.48 3.29 11.53
CA PHE A 73 -10.90 2.67 12.72
C PHE A 73 -9.43 3.06 12.95
N THR A 74 -9.11 3.56 14.15
CA THR A 74 -7.74 3.89 14.58
C THR A 74 -7.33 3.05 15.79
N PHE A 75 -6.16 2.41 15.73
CA PHE A 75 -5.62 1.66 16.87
C PHE A 75 -4.93 2.57 17.90
N SER A 76 -5.17 2.30 19.18
CA SER A 76 -4.49 2.94 20.32
C SER A 76 -3.23 2.19 20.71
N ASP A 77 -2.13 2.92 20.91
CA ASP A 77 -0.86 2.38 21.42
C ASP A 77 -0.86 2.19 22.95
N MET A 78 -1.83 2.80 23.65
CA MET A 78 -1.96 2.70 25.12
C MET A 78 -2.84 1.53 25.57
N TYR A 79 -3.55 0.91 24.63
CA TYR A 79 -4.42 -0.22 24.96
C TYR A 79 -3.58 -1.48 25.19
N GLN A 80 -3.69 -2.01 26.41
CA GLN A 80 -3.08 -3.28 26.79
C GLN A 80 -4.19 -4.30 27.11
N THR A 81 -4.11 -5.46 26.47
CA THR A 81 -5.00 -6.59 26.71
C THR A 81 -4.26 -7.67 27.47
N THR A 82 -5.00 -8.41 28.31
CA THR A 82 -4.49 -9.53 29.08
C THR A 82 -4.34 -10.74 28.16
N LEU A 83 -3.13 -10.93 27.62
CA LEU A 83 -2.77 -12.10 26.83
C LEU A 83 -2.00 -13.11 27.70
N PRO A 84 -2.01 -14.40 27.35
CA PRO A 84 -1.19 -15.39 28.03
C PRO A 84 0.28 -14.98 28.02
N SER A 85 0.89 -14.85 29.21
CA SER A 85 2.31 -14.49 29.34
C SER A 85 3.23 -15.62 28.88
N GLU A 86 2.78 -16.87 29.09
CA GLU A 86 3.49 -18.08 28.69
C GLU A 86 2.82 -18.78 27.52
N GLY A 87 3.65 -19.31 26.62
CA GLY A 87 3.20 -20.09 25.46
C GLY A 87 2.90 -19.25 24.21
N PRO A 88 2.18 -19.83 23.23
CA PRO A 88 1.87 -19.15 21.98
C PRO A 88 0.84 -18.05 22.19
N VAL A 89 1.06 -16.92 21.51
CA VAL A 89 0.13 -15.79 21.47
C VAL A 89 -1.19 -16.24 20.85
N ARG A 90 -2.31 -15.96 21.53
CA ARG A 90 -3.65 -16.35 21.09
C ARG A 90 -4.71 -15.47 21.71
N TYR A 91 -5.83 -15.35 21.00
CA TYR A 91 -7.01 -14.61 21.43
C TYR A 91 -8.25 -15.18 20.74
N CYS A 92 -9.38 -15.15 21.44
CA CYS A 92 -10.68 -15.56 20.93
C CYS A 92 -11.74 -14.61 21.52
N ARG A 93 -12.59 -14.05 20.66
CA ARG A 93 -13.74 -13.25 21.06
C ARG A 93 -14.73 -14.13 21.84
N GLN A 94 -15.53 -13.53 22.73
CA GLN A 94 -16.38 -14.28 23.67
C GLN A 94 -17.48 -15.10 22.99
N ASP A 95 -17.95 -14.65 21.84
CA ASP A 95 -18.95 -15.28 20.98
C ASP A 95 -18.36 -16.30 19.99
N GLU A 96 -17.04 -16.34 19.85
CA GLU A 96 -16.36 -17.27 18.95
C GLU A 96 -16.13 -18.63 19.65
N PRO A 97 -16.46 -19.76 19.01
CA PRO A 97 -16.30 -21.05 19.64
C PRO A 97 -14.82 -21.41 19.84
N ALA A 98 -14.52 -21.98 21.02
CA ALA A 98 -13.15 -22.33 21.42
C ALA A 98 -12.42 -23.32 20.48
N HIS A 99 -13.15 -24.04 19.62
CA HIS A 99 -12.55 -24.94 18.63
C HIS A 99 -11.81 -24.15 17.52
N SER A 100 -12.17 -22.89 17.26
CA SER A 100 -11.51 -22.04 16.26
C SER A 100 -10.03 -21.83 16.56
N LEU A 101 -9.66 -21.67 17.84
CA LEU A 101 -8.25 -21.61 18.25
C LEU A 101 -7.48 -22.91 17.95
N LYS A 102 -8.12 -24.07 18.14
CA LYS A 102 -7.49 -25.37 17.85
C LYS A 102 -7.25 -25.54 16.35
N ARG A 103 -8.21 -25.10 15.53
CA ARG A 103 -8.13 -25.09 14.06
C ARG A 103 -7.03 -24.14 13.56
N LEU A 104 -6.98 -22.92 14.09
CA LEU A 104 -5.91 -21.96 13.79
C LEU A 104 -4.53 -22.52 14.13
N ARG A 105 -4.38 -23.16 15.31
CA ARG A 105 -3.11 -23.79 15.72
C ARG A 105 -2.68 -24.93 14.80
N ARG A 106 -3.64 -25.71 14.29
CA ARG A 106 -3.38 -26.83 13.37
C ARG A 106 -3.08 -26.37 11.94
N GLY A 107 -3.46 -25.14 11.58
CA GLY A 107 -3.40 -24.65 10.21
C GLY A 107 -4.60 -25.08 9.36
N ASP A 108 -5.72 -25.44 9.99
CA ASP A 108 -6.95 -25.83 9.27
C ASP A 108 -7.62 -24.65 8.56
N TYR A 109 -7.21 -23.41 8.88
CA TYR A 109 -7.61 -22.20 8.18
C TYR A 109 -6.48 -21.76 7.25
N TYR A 110 -6.80 -21.63 5.96
CA TYR A 110 -5.86 -21.20 4.93
C TYR A 110 -5.93 -19.68 4.76
N PRO A 111 -4.84 -18.93 4.97
CA PRO A 111 -4.84 -17.50 4.77
C PRO A 111 -4.86 -17.16 3.28
N GLU A 112 -5.93 -16.50 2.82
CA GLU A 112 -6.03 -16.03 1.43
C GLU A 112 -5.29 -14.70 1.21
N LEU A 113 -5.19 -13.89 2.26
CA LEU A 113 -4.35 -12.69 2.27
C LEU A 113 -3.20 -12.82 3.26
N MET A 114 -2.04 -12.33 2.85
CA MET A 114 -0.85 -12.28 3.68
C MET A 114 -0.30 -10.86 3.69
N LEU A 115 -0.08 -10.32 4.89
CA LEU A 115 0.53 -9.03 5.09
C LEU A 115 1.89 -9.19 5.76
N ASP A 116 2.89 -8.51 5.23
CA ASP A 116 4.22 -8.45 5.82
C ASP A 116 4.51 -7.05 6.37
N LEU A 117 4.71 -6.99 7.68
CA LEU A 117 4.95 -5.76 8.44
C LEU A 117 6.42 -5.63 8.86
N HIS A 118 7.31 -6.56 8.48
CA HIS A 118 8.70 -6.49 8.93
C HIS A 118 9.36 -5.18 8.47
N GLY A 119 10.13 -4.56 9.36
CA GLY A 119 10.83 -3.31 9.05
C GLY A 119 9.94 -2.06 9.06
N LEU A 120 8.62 -2.19 9.19
CA LEU A 120 7.73 -1.03 9.29
C LEU A 120 7.75 -0.40 10.68
N THR A 121 7.47 0.91 10.72
CA THR A 121 7.19 1.61 11.98
C THR A 121 5.83 1.20 12.52
N ARG A 122 5.58 1.42 13.82
CA ARG A 122 4.26 1.12 14.43
C ARG A 122 3.13 1.84 13.70
N GLU A 123 3.35 3.09 13.31
CA GLU A 123 2.35 3.92 12.61
C GLU A 123 2.01 3.37 11.22
N SER A 124 3.03 3.02 10.43
CA SER A 124 2.84 2.42 9.10
C SER A 124 2.19 1.03 9.22
N ALA A 125 2.62 0.22 10.20
CA ALA A 125 2.03 -1.08 10.45
C ALA A 125 0.55 -1.01 10.83
N LYS A 126 0.13 0.00 11.59
CA LYS A 126 -1.29 0.26 11.88
C LYS A 126 -2.09 0.55 10.61
N GLN A 127 -1.56 1.38 9.72
CA GLN A 127 -2.22 1.72 8.46
C GLN A 127 -2.38 0.50 7.54
N GLU A 128 -1.31 -0.29 7.38
CA GLU A 128 -1.33 -1.52 6.59
C GLU A 128 -2.26 -2.58 7.19
N LEU A 129 -2.30 -2.70 8.52
CA LEU A 129 -3.22 -3.61 9.20
C LEU A 129 -4.69 -3.23 8.99
N THR A 130 -5.02 -1.93 9.08
CA THR A 130 -6.37 -1.44 8.77
C THR A 130 -6.73 -1.73 7.32
N ALA A 131 -5.81 -1.46 6.39
CA ALA A 131 -6.02 -1.71 4.97
C ALA A 131 -6.24 -3.19 4.67
N LEU A 132 -5.47 -4.08 5.31
CA LEU A 132 -5.64 -5.53 5.20
C LEU A 132 -7.03 -5.96 5.66
N ILE A 133 -7.45 -5.56 6.87
CA ILE A 133 -8.74 -6.01 7.42
C ILE A 133 -9.89 -5.51 6.54
N HIS A 134 -9.86 -4.24 6.13
CA HIS A 134 -10.85 -3.69 5.21
C HIS A 134 -10.85 -4.41 3.86
N GLY A 135 -9.67 -4.69 3.30
CA GLY A 135 -9.51 -5.44 2.06
C GLY A 135 -10.07 -6.86 2.15
N ALA A 136 -9.82 -7.55 3.26
CA ALA A 136 -10.34 -8.88 3.54
C ALA A 136 -11.87 -8.86 3.61
N GLN A 137 -12.46 -7.88 4.31
CA GLN A 137 -13.92 -7.73 4.39
C GLN A 137 -14.56 -7.47 3.02
N LYS A 138 -13.97 -6.58 2.21
CA LYS A 138 -14.46 -6.30 0.86
C LYS A 138 -14.45 -7.54 -0.04
N GLN A 139 -13.51 -8.45 0.19
CA GLN A 139 -13.35 -9.69 -0.57
C GLN A 139 -14.05 -10.89 0.11
N MET A 140 -14.73 -10.69 1.24
CA MET A 140 -15.34 -11.75 2.05
C MET A 140 -14.34 -12.84 2.47
N ILE A 141 -13.10 -12.44 2.74
CA ILE A 141 -12.03 -13.32 3.21
C ILE A 141 -12.08 -13.40 4.73
N ASP A 142 -12.20 -14.62 5.26
CA ASP A 142 -12.29 -14.88 6.69
C ASP A 142 -10.92 -15.09 7.33
N CYS A 143 -9.92 -15.58 6.61
CA CYS A 143 -8.60 -15.90 7.17
C CYS A 143 -7.47 -15.12 6.50
N VAL A 144 -6.63 -14.49 7.32
CA VAL A 144 -5.45 -13.75 6.89
C VAL A 144 -4.23 -14.09 7.74
N SER A 145 -3.04 -13.97 7.15
CA SER A 145 -1.76 -14.09 7.87
C SER A 145 -1.10 -12.72 7.99
N VAL A 146 -0.62 -12.38 9.19
CA VAL A 146 0.10 -11.13 9.45
C VAL A 146 1.48 -11.44 10.00
N MET A 147 2.50 -11.16 9.21
CA MET A 147 3.91 -11.36 9.55
C MET A 147 4.47 -10.09 10.17
N HIS A 148 5.04 -10.18 11.38
CA HIS A 148 5.69 -9.06 12.07
C HIS A 148 7.23 -9.17 12.08
N GLY A 149 7.76 -10.32 11.66
CA GLY A 149 9.21 -10.59 11.66
C GLY A 149 9.81 -10.79 13.05
N PHE A 150 11.12 -11.03 13.12
CA PHE A 150 11.79 -11.33 14.39
C PHE A 150 12.40 -10.10 15.09
N GLY A 151 12.75 -9.04 14.36
CA GLY A 151 13.60 -7.89 14.73
C GLY A 151 13.74 -7.50 16.21
N GLN A 152 13.40 -6.27 16.57
CA GLN A 152 13.48 -5.80 17.97
C GLN A 152 12.26 -6.23 18.81
N GLY A 153 11.39 -7.07 18.27
CA GLY A 153 10.15 -7.50 18.94
C GLY A 153 9.09 -6.41 19.12
N VAL A 154 9.31 -5.21 18.58
CA VAL A 154 8.38 -4.08 18.71
C VAL A 154 6.99 -4.41 18.16
N LEU A 155 6.92 -4.87 16.90
CA LEU A 155 5.65 -5.26 16.28
C LEU A 155 5.11 -6.58 16.85
N ARG A 156 6.00 -7.51 17.21
CA ARG A 156 5.61 -8.76 17.90
C ARG A 156 4.81 -8.47 19.19
N GLN A 157 5.22 -7.45 19.93
CA GLN A 157 4.56 -7.06 21.17
C GLN A 157 3.27 -6.28 20.89
N ALA A 158 3.27 -5.32 19.97
CA ALA A 158 2.15 -4.41 19.76
C ALA A 158 1.01 -5.00 18.90
N LEU A 159 1.34 -5.86 17.92
CA LEU A 159 0.36 -6.37 16.96
C LEU A 159 -0.82 -7.13 17.61
N PRO A 160 -0.60 -8.01 18.61
CA PRO A 160 -1.71 -8.64 19.32
C PRO A 160 -2.66 -7.63 19.98
N HIS A 161 -2.15 -6.52 20.52
CA HIS A 161 -2.96 -5.47 21.13
C HIS A 161 -3.79 -4.71 20.11
N TYR A 162 -3.25 -4.46 18.92
CA TYR A 162 -3.98 -3.83 17.83
C TYR A 162 -5.11 -4.75 17.34
N LEU A 163 -4.81 -6.04 17.12
CA LEU A 163 -5.81 -7.00 16.65
C LEU A 163 -7.00 -7.15 17.60
N VAL A 164 -6.78 -7.16 18.92
CA VAL A 164 -7.88 -7.26 19.90
C VAL A 164 -8.80 -6.04 19.88
N GLN A 165 -8.30 -4.85 19.51
CA GLN A 165 -9.11 -3.65 19.45
C GLN A 165 -10.11 -3.68 18.28
N HIS A 166 -9.78 -4.39 17.20
CA HIS A 166 -10.56 -4.33 15.98
C HIS A 166 -11.84 -5.17 16.08
N PRO A 167 -13.04 -4.60 15.83
CA PRO A 167 -14.32 -5.30 16.04
C PRO A 167 -14.47 -6.55 15.16
N ASN A 168 -13.90 -6.50 13.95
CA ASN A 168 -14.00 -7.58 12.96
C ASN A 168 -13.00 -8.72 13.21
N VAL A 169 -12.17 -8.67 14.27
CA VAL A 169 -11.27 -9.77 14.61
C VAL A 169 -11.99 -10.74 15.55
N ARG A 170 -12.22 -11.97 15.08
CA ARG A 170 -12.90 -13.04 15.82
C ARG A 170 -11.94 -13.83 16.69
N ALA A 171 -10.81 -14.22 16.14
CA ALA A 171 -9.77 -14.96 16.86
C ALA A 171 -8.42 -14.82 16.16
N PHE A 172 -7.34 -15.05 16.89
CA PHE A 172 -6.03 -15.24 16.28
C PHE A 172 -5.17 -16.20 17.10
N HIS A 173 -4.18 -16.79 16.45
CA HIS A 173 -3.18 -17.64 17.09
C HIS A 173 -1.83 -17.42 16.41
N GLN A 174 -0.74 -17.70 17.13
CA GLN A 174 0.58 -17.85 16.53
C GLN A 174 0.49 -18.77 15.30
N ALA A 175 0.99 -18.32 14.17
CA ALA A 175 0.87 -19.03 12.92
C ALA A 175 1.58 -20.41 12.99
N PRO A 176 1.09 -21.41 12.22
CA PRO A 176 1.85 -22.61 11.90
C PRO A 176 3.20 -22.29 11.22
N LYS A 177 4.13 -23.25 11.23
CA LYS A 177 5.45 -23.08 10.59
C LYS A 177 5.34 -22.74 9.09
N GLU A 178 4.32 -23.27 8.43
CA GLU A 178 4.02 -23.05 7.02
C GLU A 178 3.72 -21.58 6.69
N TYR A 179 3.19 -20.82 7.64
CA TYR A 179 2.79 -19.42 7.48
C TYR A 179 3.64 -18.44 8.30
N GLY A 180 4.86 -18.83 8.69
CA GLY A 180 5.82 -17.95 9.37
C GLY A 180 6.01 -18.21 10.88
N GLY A 181 5.27 -19.15 11.48
CA GLY A 181 5.54 -19.63 12.82
C GLY A 181 5.50 -18.54 13.90
N LYS A 182 6.58 -18.40 14.66
CA LYS A 182 6.71 -17.39 15.75
C LYS A 182 6.80 -15.95 15.26
N ALA A 183 7.01 -15.72 13.96
CA ALA A 183 7.11 -14.40 13.36
C ALA A 183 5.80 -13.88 12.78
N ALA A 184 4.72 -14.66 12.90
CA ALA A 184 3.45 -14.39 12.25
C ALA A 184 2.26 -14.81 13.11
N LEU A 185 1.12 -14.18 12.83
CA LEU A 185 -0.16 -14.49 13.43
C LEU A 185 -1.14 -14.88 12.33
N LEU A 186 -1.88 -15.97 12.56
CA LEU A 186 -3.02 -16.33 11.75
C LEU A 186 -4.27 -15.75 12.40
N VAL A 187 -5.02 -14.95 11.65
CA VAL A 187 -6.13 -14.13 12.13
C VAL A 187 -7.41 -14.54 11.41
N LEU A 188 -8.46 -14.74 12.18
CA LEU A 188 -9.82 -14.99 11.73
C LEU A 188 -10.63 -13.70 11.84
N LEU A 189 -11.24 -13.31 10.74
CA LEU A 189 -12.00 -12.09 10.56
C LEU A 189 -13.48 -12.39 10.38
N ASP A 190 -14.29 -11.40 10.71
CA ASP A 190 -15.70 -11.38 10.37
C ASP A 190 -15.87 -11.00 8.89
N THR A 191 -16.59 -11.84 8.15
CA THR A 191 -16.90 -11.61 6.73
C THR A 191 -18.12 -10.72 6.54
N GLU A 192 -18.95 -10.58 7.58
CA GLU A 192 -20.08 -9.68 7.56
C GLU A 192 -19.62 -8.26 7.95
N THR A 193 -19.98 -7.26 7.14
CA THR A 193 -19.86 -5.87 7.57
C THR A 193 -20.81 -5.65 8.74
N PRO A 194 -20.36 -5.10 9.88
CA PRO A 194 -21.26 -4.79 10.99
C PRO A 194 -22.40 -3.88 10.48
N LYS A 195 -23.64 -4.26 10.78
CA LYS A 195 -24.85 -3.49 10.46
C LYS A 195 -24.90 -2.18 11.24
#